data_AF-A0A7C4TPM0-F1
#
_entry.id   AF-A0A7C4TPM0-F1
#
_cell.length_a   1.000
_cell.length_b   1.000
_cell.length_c   1.000
_cell.angle_alpha   90.00
_cell.angle_beta   90.00
_cell.angle_gamma   90.00
#
_symmetry.space_group_name_H-M   'P 1'
#
loop_
_entity.id
_entity.type
_entity.pdbx_description
1 polymer ?
#
loop_
_entity_poly.entity_id
_entity_poly.type
_entity_poly.pdbx_seq_one_letter_code
_entity_poly.pdbx_strand_id
1 'polypeptide(L)'
;MYNLIVFNKIPTLDKLYIFKERLFTKFGVDLFVKFLSSIGVTPNIITILSIFVGLISVFYLFVSTTLFSAFYITNRLLDILDGYMARKLGIRTPIGDRLDHFGDLLVHAILLIKTILQPNLGLLGIAVLLTYLGEYLLLKEGKLLNKKFPTGTFAYFFIFDLYKLGLIYQIVYQTISYTYLKFVMKPETDSLGKNRLATKTQIY
;
A
#
# COMPACT_ATOMS: atom_id res chain seq x y z
N MET A 1 -19.10 -14.13 -15.65
CA MET A 1 -18.40 -14.70 -14.48
C MET A 1 -16.91 -14.70 -14.78
N TYR A 2 -16.20 -13.63 -14.41
CA TYR A 2 -14.79 -13.44 -14.77
C TYR A 2 -13.89 -14.14 -13.75
N ASN A 3 -13.03 -15.03 -14.26
CA ASN A 3 -12.04 -15.80 -13.52
C ASN A 3 -11.07 -14.90 -12.74
N LEU A 4 -11.22 -14.94 -11.41
CA LEU A 4 -10.37 -14.31 -10.39
C LEU A 4 -9.09 -15.14 -10.08
N ILE A 5 -8.67 -16.03 -10.98
CA ILE A 5 -7.82 -17.19 -10.62
C ILE A 5 -6.31 -16.93 -10.74
N VAL A 6 -5.81 -15.89 -11.41
CA VAL A 6 -4.38 -15.87 -11.78
C VAL A 6 -3.42 -15.12 -10.83
N PHE A 7 -3.84 -14.70 -9.64
CA PHE A 7 -2.90 -14.24 -8.60
C PHE A 7 -2.73 -15.18 -7.41
N ASN A 8 -3.37 -16.35 -7.44
CA ASN A 8 -3.36 -17.29 -6.33
C ASN A 8 -2.04 -18.04 -6.11
N LYS A 9 -0.93 -17.68 -6.77
CA LYS A 9 0.37 -18.35 -6.56
C LYS A 9 1.57 -17.44 -6.78
N ILE A 10 1.67 -16.35 -6.00
CA ILE A 10 3.00 -15.95 -5.53
C ILE A 10 3.14 -16.55 -4.12
N PRO A 11 3.80 -17.71 -3.96
CA PRO A 11 3.84 -18.47 -2.70
C PRO A 11 4.51 -17.76 -1.52
N THR A 12 4.89 -16.48 -1.65
CA THR A 12 5.53 -15.67 -0.61
C THR A 12 4.55 -14.75 0.12
N LEU A 13 3.54 -14.16 -0.55
CA LEU A 13 2.59 -13.24 0.08
C LEU A 13 1.59 -13.96 0.99
N ASP A 14 1.02 -15.09 0.54
CA ASP A 14 0.10 -15.88 1.36
C ASP A 14 0.80 -16.45 2.60
N LYS A 15 2.06 -16.89 2.44
CA LYS A 15 2.91 -17.31 3.57
C LYS A 15 3.14 -16.16 4.55
N LEU A 16 3.31 -14.93 4.07
CA LEU A 16 3.47 -13.75 4.92
C LEU A 16 2.18 -13.42 5.68
N TYR A 17 1.01 -13.52 5.04
CA TYR A 17 -0.28 -13.34 5.71
C TYR A 17 -0.51 -14.40 6.78
N ILE A 18 -0.28 -15.68 6.46
CA ILE A 18 -0.38 -16.78 7.42
C ILE A 18 0.60 -16.59 8.59
N PHE A 19 1.83 -16.15 8.30
CA PHE A 19 2.83 -15.85 9.34
C PHE A 19 2.40 -14.70 10.25
N LYS A 20 1.91 -13.59 9.68
CA LYS A 20 1.35 -12.46 10.44
C LYS A 20 0.19 -12.91 11.32
N GLU A 21 -0.73 -13.70 10.79
CA GLU A 21 -1.86 -14.23 11.54
C GLU A 21 -1.42 -15.12 12.69
N ARG A 22 -0.45 -16.01 12.48
CA ARG A 22 0.12 -16.85 13.55
C ARG A 22 0.77 -16.02 14.65
N LEU A 23 1.50 -14.96 14.30
CA LEU A 23 2.06 -14.04 15.28
C LEU A 23 0.97 -13.35 16.10
N PHE A 24 -0.06 -12.82 15.44
CA PHE A 24 -1.17 -12.12 16.10
C PHE A 24 -1.91 -13.04 17.08
N THR A 25 -2.17 -14.27 16.66
CA THR A 25 -2.76 -15.29 17.54
C THR A 25 -1.85 -15.61 18.73
N LYS A 26 -0.53 -15.74 18.49
CA LYS A 26 0.46 -15.99 19.56
C LYS A 26 0.54 -14.86 20.58
N PHE A 27 0.40 -13.61 20.15
CA PHE A 27 0.40 -12.43 21.03
C PHE A 27 -0.97 -12.14 21.67
N GLY A 28 -1.98 -13.02 21.47
CA GLY A 28 -3.29 -12.86 22.10
C GLY A 28 -4.14 -11.73 21.52
N VAL A 29 -3.81 -11.22 20.32
CA VAL A 29 -4.57 -10.16 19.64
C VAL A 29 -6.02 -10.59 19.37
N ASP A 30 -6.27 -11.89 19.25
CA ASP A 30 -7.61 -12.47 19.16
C ASP A 30 -8.53 -12.07 20.33
N LEU A 31 -8.00 -12.05 21.55
CA LEU A 31 -8.77 -11.65 22.73
C LEU A 31 -9.12 -10.17 22.65
N PHE A 32 -8.17 -9.35 22.21
CA PHE A 32 -8.35 -7.92 22.01
C PHE A 32 -9.40 -7.64 20.92
N VAL A 33 -9.34 -8.35 19.79
CA VAL A 33 -10.35 -8.24 18.72
C VAL A 33 -11.75 -8.61 19.21
N LYS A 34 -11.87 -9.69 19.98
CA LYS A 34 -13.16 -10.09 20.58
C LYS A 34 -13.70 -9.02 21.52
N PHE A 35 -12.84 -8.46 22.37
CA PHE A 35 -13.19 -7.36 23.26
C PHE A 35 -13.65 -6.11 22.49
N LEU A 36 -12.91 -5.69 21.47
CA LEU A 36 -13.29 -4.57 20.62
C LEU A 36 -14.65 -4.82 19.94
N SER A 37 -14.85 -6.03 19.41
CA SER A 37 -16.12 -6.41 18.79
C SER A 37 -17.27 -6.41 19.80
N SER A 38 -17.04 -6.82 21.06
CA SER A 38 -18.10 -6.87 22.08
C SER A 38 -18.56 -5.49 22.53
N ILE A 39 -17.70 -4.47 22.41
CA ILE A 39 -18.05 -3.06 22.66
C ILE A 39 -18.53 -2.32 21.39
N GLY A 40 -18.77 -3.04 20.29
CA GLY A 40 -19.33 -2.49 19.05
C GLY A 40 -18.32 -1.80 18.12
N VAL A 41 -17.01 -1.92 18.37
CA VAL A 41 -15.99 -1.44 17.43
C VAL A 41 -15.99 -2.34 16.20
N THR A 42 -15.98 -1.71 15.01
CA THR A 42 -15.96 -2.41 13.72
C THR A 42 -14.60 -2.18 13.04
N PRO A 43 -14.19 -3.03 12.06
CA PRO A 43 -12.98 -2.79 11.27
C PRO A 43 -12.96 -1.40 10.65
N ASN A 44 -14.10 -0.93 10.11
CA ASN A 44 -14.19 0.40 9.48
C ASN A 44 -13.91 1.53 10.49
N ILE A 45 -14.32 1.40 11.75
CA ILE A 45 -13.98 2.38 12.79
C ILE A 45 -12.47 2.42 13.02
N ILE A 46 -11.81 1.25 13.04
CA ILE A 46 -10.36 1.15 13.17
C ILE A 46 -9.67 1.76 11.92
N THR A 47 -10.18 1.53 10.72
CA THR A 47 -9.68 2.17 9.48
C THR A 47 -9.78 3.69 9.54
N ILE A 48 -10.94 4.23 9.97
CA ILE A 48 -11.12 5.68 10.12
C ILE A 48 -10.12 6.24 11.13
N LEU A 49 -9.97 5.58 12.29
CA LEU A 49 -8.98 5.97 13.30
C LEU A 49 -7.55 5.91 12.74
N SER A 50 -7.23 4.86 11.98
CA SER A 50 -5.94 4.72 11.30
C SER A 50 -5.68 5.93 10.41
N ILE A 51 -6.63 6.34 9.57
CA ILE A 51 -6.51 7.53 8.71
C ILE A 51 -6.23 8.78 9.54
N PHE A 52 -7.03 9.04 10.59
CA PHE A 52 -6.82 10.21 11.47
C PHE A 52 -5.41 10.21 12.09
N VAL A 53 -4.96 9.08 12.63
CA VAL A 53 -3.61 8.94 13.19
C VAL A 53 -2.53 9.14 12.11
N GLY A 54 -2.77 8.66 10.88
CA GLY A 54 -1.87 8.88 9.74
C GLY A 54 -1.77 10.35 9.35
N LEU A 55 -2.87 11.11 9.38
CA LEU A 55 -2.86 12.55 9.14
C LEU A 55 -2.09 13.29 10.23
N ILE A 56 -2.26 12.92 11.51
CA ILE A 56 -1.47 13.47 12.63
C ILE A 56 0.01 13.15 12.46
N SER A 57 0.36 11.95 12.04
CA SER A 57 1.75 11.60 11.72
C SER A 57 2.32 12.55 10.67
N VAL A 58 1.64 12.71 9.55
CA VAL A 58 2.10 13.60 8.47
C VAL A 58 2.13 15.06 8.91
N PHE A 59 1.26 15.50 9.82
CA PHE A 59 1.34 16.84 10.42
C PHE A 59 2.70 17.08 11.10
N TYR A 60 3.21 16.11 11.87
CA TYR A 60 4.53 16.19 12.53
C TYR A 60 5.72 15.91 11.62
N LEU A 61 5.51 15.51 10.37
CA LEU A 61 6.59 15.32 9.40
C LEU A 61 7.41 16.62 9.23
N PHE A 62 8.73 16.50 9.37
CA PHE A 62 9.73 17.59 9.40
C PHE A 62 9.63 18.56 10.59
N VAL A 63 8.73 18.31 11.56
CA VAL A 63 8.62 19.09 12.79
C VAL A 63 9.23 18.33 13.97
N SER A 64 8.89 17.04 14.09
CA SER A 64 9.43 16.17 15.14
C SER A 64 9.49 14.75 14.62
N THR A 65 10.69 14.23 14.40
CA THR A 65 10.92 12.85 13.96
C THR A 65 10.31 11.88 14.97
N THR A 66 10.43 12.13 16.27
CA THR A 66 9.84 11.29 17.33
C THR A 66 8.31 11.21 17.22
N LEU A 67 7.62 12.35 17.08
CA LEU A 67 6.15 12.36 16.98
C LEU A 67 5.68 11.79 15.65
N PHE A 68 6.34 12.14 14.54
CA PHE A 68 6.10 11.53 13.24
C PHE A 68 6.17 9.99 13.35
N SER A 69 7.27 9.47 13.91
CA SER A 69 7.52 8.04 14.08
C SER A 69 6.48 7.37 14.95
N ALA A 70 6.16 7.95 16.10
CA ALA A 70 5.17 7.39 17.02
C ALA A 70 3.81 7.23 16.33
N PHE A 71 3.29 8.31 15.73
CA PHE A 71 1.99 8.28 15.06
C PHE A 71 2.03 7.44 13.77
N TYR A 72 3.13 7.45 13.01
CA TYR A 72 3.24 6.64 11.79
C TYR A 72 3.20 5.14 12.12
N ILE A 73 3.95 4.71 13.13
CA ILE A 73 3.94 3.33 13.61
C ILE A 73 2.54 2.95 14.11
N THR A 74 1.89 3.81 14.90
CA THR A 74 0.52 3.55 15.37
C THR A 74 -0.47 3.44 14.21
N ASN A 75 -0.39 4.31 13.21
CA ASN A 75 -1.20 4.22 11.99
C ASN A 75 -1.00 2.86 11.28
N ARG A 76 0.25 2.40 11.11
CA ARG A 76 0.52 1.08 10.50
C ARG A 76 0.05 -0.10 11.37
N LEU A 77 0.06 0.04 12.69
CA LEU A 77 -0.48 -1.00 13.58
C LEU A 77 -2.02 -1.08 13.48
N LEU A 78 -2.72 0.05 13.40
CA LEU A 78 -4.17 0.10 13.24
C LEU A 78 -4.62 -0.47 11.89
N ASP A 79 -3.89 -0.18 10.82
CA ASP A 79 -4.07 -0.73 9.46
C ASP A 79 -3.85 -2.25 9.38
N ILE A 80 -2.96 -2.79 10.20
CA ILE A 80 -2.82 -4.25 10.29
C ILE A 80 -3.97 -4.83 11.12
N LEU A 81 -4.39 -4.12 12.17
CA LEU A 81 -5.45 -4.55 13.08
C LEU A 81 -6.83 -4.59 12.40
N ASP A 82 -7.21 -3.58 11.61
CA ASP A 82 -8.51 -3.55 10.94
C ASP A 82 -8.65 -4.72 9.94
N GLY A 83 -7.60 -4.99 9.16
CA GLY A 83 -7.56 -6.07 8.20
C GLY A 83 -7.58 -7.43 8.89
N TYR A 84 -6.86 -7.56 10.02
CA TYR A 84 -6.90 -8.76 10.85
C TYR A 84 -8.30 -8.98 11.45
N MET A 85 -8.90 -7.94 12.01
CA MET A 85 -10.25 -7.98 12.59
C MET A 85 -11.31 -8.34 11.53
N ALA A 86 -11.25 -7.74 10.34
CA ALA A 86 -12.16 -8.05 9.24
C ALA A 86 -12.04 -9.51 8.78
N ARG A 87 -10.82 -10.07 8.73
CA ARG A 87 -10.60 -11.50 8.42
C ARG A 87 -11.11 -12.40 9.53
N LYS A 88 -10.79 -12.09 10.79
CA LYS A 88 -11.13 -12.93 11.94
C LYS A 88 -12.64 -13.01 12.18
N LEU A 89 -13.35 -11.90 11.97
CA LEU A 89 -14.79 -11.81 12.13
C LEU A 89 -15.57 -12.20 10.85
N GLY A 90 -14.89 -12.41 9.72
CA GLY A 90 -15.54 -12.76 8.45
C GLY A 90 -16.38 -11.64 7.82
N ILE A 91 -16.13 -10.38 8.19
CA ILE A 91 -16.95 -9.20 7.83
C ILE A 91 -16.27 -8.30 6.80
N ARG A 92 -15.57 -8.88 5.82
CA ARG A 92 -15.01 -8.10 4.69
C ARG A 92 -16.12 -7.53 3.83
N THR A 93 -16.09 -6.22 3.60
CA THR A 93 -17.10 -5.53 2.78
C THR A 93 -16.43 -4.74 1.67
N PRO A 94 -17.06 -4.60 0.48
CA PRO A 94 -16.51 -3.78 -0.60
C PRO A 94 -16.32 -2.30 -0.21
N ILE A 95 -17.14 -1.80 0.72
CA ILE A 95 -17.04 -0.43 1.24
C ILE A 95 -15.80 -0.30 2.13
N GLY A 96 -15.58 -1.25 3.05
CA GLY A 96 -14.39 -1.30 3.89
C GLY A 96 -13.11 -1.39 3.08
N ASP A 97 -13.10 -2.26 2.05
CA ASP A 97 -11.94 -2.37 1.15
C ASP A 97 -11.66 -1.03 0.43
N ARG A 98 -12.68 -0.32 -0.07
CA ARG A 98 -12.48 1.01 -0.68
C ARG A 98 -11.97 2.04 0.32
N LEU A 99 -12.46 2.00 1.56
CA LEU A 99 -12.06 2.92 2.63
C LEU A 99 -10.59 2.73 3.01
N ASP A 100 -10.12 1.49 3.12
CA ASP A 100 -8.72 1.13 3.35
C ASP A 100 -7.82 1.72 2.25
N HIS A 101 -8.16 1.44 0.99
CA HIS A 101 -7.38 1.95 -0.16
C HIS A 101 -7.39 3.48 -0.24
N PHE A 102 -8.53 4.11 0.04
CA PHE A 102 -8.63 5.57 0.07
C PHE A 102 -7.79 6.17 1.20
N GLY A 103 -7.83 5.56 2.39
CA GLY A 103 -7.06 5.98 3.54
C GLY A 103 -5.55 5.92 3.30
N ASP A 104 -5.08 4.77 2.81
CA ASP A 104 -3.70 4.58 2.38
C ASP A 104 -3.30 5.66 1.36
N LEU A 105 -4.09 5.87 0.31
CA LEU A 105 -3.80 6.86 -0.73
C LEU A 105 -3.73 8.29 -0.17
N LEU A 106 -4.68 8.67 0.68
CA LEU A 106 -4.78 10.01 1.25
C LEU A 106 -3.54 10.34 2.11
N VAL A 107 -3.17 9.45 3.04
CA VAL A 107 -2.02 9.65 3.93
C VAL A 107 -0.73 9.73 3.10
N HIS A 108 -0.54 8.82 2.13
CA HIS A 108 0.64 8.82 1.28
C HIS A 108 0.73 10.05 0.38
N ALA A 109 -0.39 10.51 -0.19
CA ALA A 109 -0.44 11.69 -1.03
C ALA A 109 0.00 12.94 -0.25
N ILE A 110 -0.53 13.14 0.96
CA ILE A 110 -0.18 14.30 1.80
C ILE A 110 1.28 14.20 2.26
N LEU A 111 1.77 13.01 2.61
CA LEU A 111 3.18 12.78 2.95
C LEU A 111 4.10 13.19 1.79
N LEU A 112 3.77 12.79 0.56
CA LEU A 112 4.54 13.12 -0.63
C LEU A 112 4.47 14.62 -0.93
N ILE A 113 3.29 15.24 -0.82
CA ILE A 113 3.12 16.69 -1.00
C ILE A 113 3.99 17.48 -0.01
N LYS A 114 3.94 17.17 1.29
CA LYS A 114 4.81 17.81 2.30
C LYS A 114 6.29 17.63 1.96
N THR A 115 6.66 16.46 1.45
CA THR A 115 8.05 16.18 1.03
C THR A 115 8.46 17.01 -0.18
N ILE A 116 7.57 17.20 -1.16
CA ILE A 116 7.81 18.03 -2.34
C ILE A 116 8.01 19.50 -1.95
N LEU A 117 7.25 19.98 -0.97
CA LEU A 117 7.35 21.36 -0.47
C LEU A 117 8.62 21.63 0.35
N GLN A 118 9.36 20.58 0.74
CA GLN A 118 10.60 20.74 1.50
C GLN A 118 11.77 21.10 0.57
N PRO A 119 12.46 22.26 0.75
CA PRO A 119 13.46 22.76 -0.22
C PRO A 119 14.56 21.76 -0.59
N ASN A 120 15.04 20.98 0.38
CA ASN A 120 16.15 20.03 0.18
C ASN A 120 15.72 18.66 -0.37
N LEU A 121 14.41 18.39 -0.46
CA LEU A 121 13.85 17.10 -0.86
C LEU A 121 12.92 17.24 -2.08
N GLY A 122 12.53 18.45 -2.45
CA GLY A 122 11.49 18.71 -3.45
C GLY A 122 11.70 17.99 -4.78
N LEU A 123 12.91 18.08 -5.35
CA LEU A 123 13.25 17.40 -6.60
C LEU A 123 13.14 15.87 -6.49
N LEU A 124 13.56 15.29 -5.37
CA LEU A 124 13.43 13.85 -5.13
C LEU A 124 11.96 13.45 -4.94
N GLY A 125 11.17 14.27 -4.25
CA GLY A 125 9.72 14.07 -4.12
C GLY A 125 9.00 14.10 -5.47
N ILE A 126 9.36 15.05 -6.34
CA ILE A 126 8.83 15.14 -7.71
C ILE A 126 9.25 13.90 -8.51
N ALA A 127 10.50 13.46 -8.40
CA ALA A 127 10.96 12.24 -9.07
C ALA A 127 10.15 11.00 -8.64
N VAL A 128 9.86 10.85 -7.33
CA VAL A 128 8.97 9.79 -6.82
C VAL A 128 7.56 9.90 -7.39
N LEU A 129 6.99 11.10 -7.48
CA LEU A 129 5.67 11.30 -8.08
C LEU A 129 5.65 10.86 -9.55
N LEU A 130 6.69 11.22 -10.32
CA LEU A 130 6.80 10.85 -11.73
C LEU A 130 6.93 9.33 -11.93
N THR A 131 7.67 8.64 -11.07
CA THR A 131 7.77 7.17 -11.16
C THR A 131 6.45 6.48 -10.83
N TYR A 132 5.69 6.98 -9.84
CA TYR A 132 4.34 6.50 -9.56
C TYR A 132 3.39 6.75 -10.73
N LEU A 133 3.43 7.94 -11.35
CA LEU A 133 2.61 8.26 -12.51
C LEU A 133 2.91 7.33 -13.68
N GLY A 134 4.19 7.06 -13.97
CA GLY A 134 4.60 6.14 -15.03
C GLY A 134 4.04 4.73 -14.83
N GLU A 135 4.15 4.18 -13.61
CA GLU A 135 3.57 2.86 -13.30
C GLU A 135 2.04 2.86 -13.37
N TYR A 136 1.39 3.93 -12.90
CA TYR A 136 -0.07 4.07 -13.01
C TYR A 136 -0.55 4.05 -14.45
N LEU A 137 0.11 4.80 -15.35
CA LEU A 137 -0.24 4.82 -16.77
C LEU A 137 -0.09 3.43 -17.40
N LEU A 138 1.00 2.72 -17.08
CA LEU A 138 1.24 1.37 -17.57
C LEU A 138 0.18 0.36 -17.07
N LEU A 139 -0.17 0.42 -15.79
CA LEU A 139 -1.23 -0.42 -15.21
C LEU A 139 -2.62 -0.08 -15.78
N LYS A 140 -2.88 1.19 -16.08
CA LYS A 140 -4.11 1.65 -16.73
C LYS A 140 -4.25 1.05 -18.12
N GLU A 141 -3.19 1.12 -18.92
CA GLU A 141 -3.15 0.51 -20.26
C GLU A 141 -3.36 -1.01 -20.21
N GLY A 142 -2.75 -1.68 -19.24
CA GLY A 142 -2.92 -3.12 -19.02
C GLY A 142 -4.26 -3.53 -18.39
N LYS A 143 -5.15 -2.60 -18.04
CA LYS A 143 -6.39 -2.85 -17.26
C LYS A 143 -6.14 -3.57 -15.93
N LEU A 144 -4.99 -3.30 -15.30
CA LEU A 144 -4.53 -3.92 -14.06
C LEU A 144 -4.61 -2.97 -12.85
N LEU A 145 -5.40 -1.90 -12.92
CA LEU A 145 -5.54 -0.89 -11.85
C LEU A 145 -6.01 -1.45 -10.50
N ASN A 146 -6.62 -2.64 -10.50
CA ASN A 146 -7.04 -3.32 -9.28
C ASN A 146 -5.86 -3.95 -8.49
N LYS A 147 -4.63 -3.89 -9.01
CA LYS A 147 -3.44 -4.38 -8.31
C LYS A 147 -2.94 -3.30 -7.34
N LYS A 148 -2.70 -3.70 -6.08
CA LYS A 148 -2.21 -2.79 -5.03
C LYS A 148 -0.84 -2.25 -5.45
N PHE A 149 -0.70 -0.92 -5.46
CA PHE A 149 0.59 -0.27 -5.68
C PHE A 149 1.53 -0.61 -4.50
N PRO A 150 2.83 -0.87 -4.74
CA PRO A 150 3.81 -0.98 -3.68
C PRO A 150 4.20 0.42 -3.21
N THR A 151 3.31 1.06 -2.46
CA THR A 151 3.43 2.47 -2.04
C THR A 151 3.58 2.54 -0.54
N GLY A 152 4.74 3.00 -0.06
CA GLY A 152 4.92 3.38 1.35
C GLY A 152 6.18 2.89 2.04
N THR A 153 6.97 1.99 1.44
CA THR A 153 8.18 1.44 2.08
C THR A 153 9.23 2.51 2.36
N PHE A 154 9.29 3.56 1.55
CA PHE A 154 10.21 4.67 1.80
C PHE A 154 9.92 5.48 3.07
N ALA A 155 8.66 5.53 3.51
CA ALA A 155 8.29 6.26 4.71
C ALA A 155 8.85 5.61 5.99
N TYR A 156 9.26 4.34 5.95
CA TYR A 156 10.01 3.74 7.06
C TYR A 156 11.38 4.38 7.27
N PHE A 157 12.02 4.91 6.22
CA PHE A 157 13.28 5.65 6.37
C PHE A 157 13.07 6.98 7.09
N PHE A 158 11.89 7.58 6.95
CA PHE A 158 11.57 8.88 7.56
C PHE A 158 11.49 8.76 9.08
N ILE A 159 11.18 7.56 9.60
CA ILE A 159 11.19 7.24 11.04
C ILE A 159 12.59 7.46 11.64
N PHE A 160 13.64 7.27 10.84
CA PHE A 160 15.04 7.37 11.22
C PHE A 160 15.70 8.67 10.73
N ASP A 161 14.92 9.66 10.28
CA ASP A 161 15.43 10.91 9.70
C ASP A 161 16.20 10.72 8.36
N LEU A 162 16.11 9.54 7.74
CA LEU A 162 16.83 9.17 6.51
C LEU A 162 16.04 9.54 5.24
N TYR A 163 15.52 10.78 5.17
CA TYR A 163 14.55 11.18 4.14
C TYR A 163 15.06 11.00 2.70
N LYS A 164 16.27 11.50 2.41
CA LYS A 164 16.86 11.40 1.07
C LYS A 164 17.07 9.95 0.66
N LEU A 165 17.56 9.11 1.58
CA LEU A 165 17.78 7.69 1.31
C LEU A 165 16.46 6.97 1.03
N GLY A 166 15.41 7.28 1.79
CA GLY A 166 14.07 6.75 1.52
C GLY A 166 13.57 7.11 0.12
N LEU A 167 13.68 8.38 -0.27
CA LEU A 167 13.24 8.81 -1.61
C LEU A 167 14.07 8.16 -2.73
N ILE A 168 15.39 8.08 -2.59
CA ILE A 168 16.26 7.39 -3.54
C ILE A 168 15.88 5.90 -3.65
N TYR A 169 15.69 5.24 -2.50
CA TYR A 169 15.21 3.86 -2.46
C TYR A 169 13.88 3.70 -3.21
N GLN A 170 12.92 4.61 -3.01
CA GLN A 170 11.64 4.56 -3.70
C GLN A 170 11.80 4.70 -5.21
N ILE A 171 12.63 5.65 -5.67
CA ILE A 171 12.88 5.87 -7.11
C ILE A 171 13.45 4.61 -7.75
N VAL A 172 14.47 4.00 -7.12
CA VAL A 172 15.09 2.76 -7.61
C VAL A 172 14.07 1.62 -7.61
N TYR A 173 13.38 1.40 -6.51
CA TYR A 173 12.38 0.34 -6.37
C TYR A 173 11.26 0.47 -7.41
N GLN A 174 10.72 1.68 -7.57
CA GLN A 174 9.64 1.95 -8.53
C GLN A 174 10.10 1.76 -9.97
N THR A 175 11.35 2.11 -10.29
CA THR A 175 11.90 1.92 -11.63
C THR A 175 12.04 0.44 -11.97
N ILE A 176 12.49 -0.37 -11.01
CA ILE A 176 12.55 -1.84 -11.14
C ILE A 176 11.13 -2.41 -11.33
N SER A 177 10.17 -1.98 -10.52
CA SER A 177 8.75 -2.37 -10.62
C SER A 177 8.17 -2.04 -12.00
N TYR A 178 8.33 -0.80 -12.46
CA TYR A 178 7.89 -0.36 -13.78
C TYR A 178 8.51 -1.19 -14.91
N THR A 179 9.82 -1.45 -14.84
CA THR A 179 10.53 -2.23 -15.86
C THR A 179 10.04 -3.67 -15.90
N TYR A 180 9.85 -4.29 -14.73
CA TYR A 180 9.29 -5.62 -14.61
C TYR A 180 7.86 -5.69 -15.19
N LEU A 181 7.01 -4.74 -14.82
CA LEU A 181 5.63 -4.65 -15.31
C LEU A 181 5.60 -4.48 -16.84
N LYS A 182 6.47 -3.65 -17.40
CA LYS A 182 6.57 -3.44 -18.86
C LYS A 182 7.03 -4.71 -19.58
N PHE A 183 7.94 -5.47 -18.98
CA PHE A 183 8.38 -6.77 -19.52
C PHE A 183 7.28 -7.84 -19.47
N VAL A 184 6.49 -7.87 -18.40
CA VAL A 184 5.38 -8.84 -18.25
C VAL A 184 4.20 -8.49 -19.17
N MET A 185 3.93 -7.20 -19.40
CA MET A 185 2.81 -6.71 -20.21
C MET A 185 3.13 -6.59 -21.71
N LYS A 186 3.97 -7.45 -22.30
CA LYS A 186 4.38 -7.32 -23.72
C LYS A 186 3.19 -7.08 -24.67
N PRO A 187 3.34 -6.21 -25.68
CA PRO A 187 2.32 -6.02 -26.70
C PRO A 187 2.16 -7.30 -27.52
N GLU A 188 0.94 -7.88 -27.51
CA GLU A 188 0.49 -8.77 -28.57
C GLU A 188 -0.05 -7.89 -29.70
N THR A 189 0.50 -8.06 -30.89
CA THR A 189 -0.10 -7.53 -32.12
C THR A 189 -1.38 -8.31 -32.40
N ASP A 190 -2.54 -7.64 -32.39
CA ASP A 190 -3.77 -8.25 -32.90
C ASP A 190 -3.67 -8.46 -34.42
N SER A 191 -4.52 -9.33 -34.98
CA SER A 191 -4.60 -9.63 -36.42
C SER A 191 -4.95 -8.42 -37.31
N LEU A 192 -5.17 -7.25 -36.71
CA LEU A 192 -5.48 -5.97 -37.36
C LEU A 192 -4.35 -4.95 -37.23
N GLY A 193 -3.16 -5.35 -36.75
CA GLY A 193 -1.98 -4.49 -36.67
C GLY A 193 -2.04 -3.42 -35.56
N LYS A 194 -2.97 -3.53 -34.60
CA LYS A 194 -2.98 -2.67 -33.42
C LYS A 194 -2.17 -3.31 -32.31
N ASN A 195 -1.19 -2.57 -31.80
CA ASN A 195 -0.43 -2.95 -30.60
C ASN A 195 -1.38 -2.96 -29.39
N ARG A 196 -1.69 -4.15 -28.85
CA ARG A 196 -2.40 -4.28 -27.58
C ARG A 196 -1.45 -4.90 -26.55
N LEU A 197 -1.27 -4.28 -25.38
CA LEU A 197 -0.56 -4.91 -24.27
C LEU A 197 -1.41 -6.09 -23.78
N ALA A 198 -0.95 -7.32 -24.05
CA ALA A 198 -1.58 -8.53 -23.54
C ALA A 198 -0.82 -8.97 -22.30
N THR A 199 -1.55 -9.40 -21.27
CA THR A 199 -0.90 -10.02 -20.12
C THR A 199 -0.49 -11.42 -20.57
N LYS A 200 0.82 -11.73 -20.57
CA LYS A 200 1.28 -13.12 -20.73
C LYS A 200 0.73 -13.94 -19.57
N THR A 201 -0.44 -14.54 -19.77
CA THR A 201 -1.09 -15.37 -18.76
C THR A 201 -1.73 -16.58 -19.42
N GLN A 202 -0.89 -17.30 -20.17
CA GLN A 202 -1.07 -18.71 -20.50
C GLN A 202 0.32 -19.35 -20.66
N ILE A 203 1.07 -19.51 -19.56
CA ILE A 203 2.26 -20.36 -19.58
C ILE A 203 2.36 -21.11 -18.24
N TYR A 204 1.94 -22.38 -18.29
CA TYR A 204 1.99 -23.51 -17.33
C TYR A 204 1.16 -23.45 -16.04
#